data_AF-A0A2V4BWT0-F1
#
_entry.id   AF-A0A2V4BWT0-F1
#
_cell.length_a   1.000
_cell.length_b   1.000
_cell.length_c   1.000
_cell.angle_alpha   90.00
_cell.angle_beta   90.00
_cell.angle_gamma   90.00
#
_symmetry.space_group_name_H-M   'P 1'
#
loop_
_entity.id
_entity.type
_entity.pdbx_description
1 polymer ?
#
loop_
_entity_poly.entity_id
_entity_poly.type
_entity_poly.pdbx_seq_one_letter_code
_entity_poly.pdbx_strand_id
1 'polypeptide(L)'
;MHLIKIFIEVLIVGLFLYSKLLPYTDKLHPKYKTIFDFFNSIFSPVFNFLKPMIKPFQVGVGLSVDMTQILLLVIFLMLLNFL
;
A
#
# COMPACT_ATOMS: atom_id res chain seq x y z
N MET A 1 1.42 19.86 -12.46
CA MET A 1 2.48 18.83 -12.32
C MET A 1 3.02 18.75 -10.91
N HIS A 2 3.59 19.82 -10.32
CA HIS A 2 4.28 19.70 -9.02
C HIS A 2 3.39 19.20 -7.86
N LEU A 3 2.16 19.72 -7.74
CA LEU A 3 1.21 19.26 -6.72
C LEU A 3 0.82 17.78 -6.87
N ILE A 4 0.74 17.27 -8.10
CA ILE A 4 0.43 15.86 -8.39
C ILE A 4 1.60 14.97 -7.96
N LYS A 5 2.84 15.41 -8.23
CA LYS A 5 4.05 14.70 -7.79
C LYS A 5 4.12 14.59 -6.26
N ILE A 6 3.90 15.72 -5.57
CA ILE A 6 3.85 15.75 -4.10
C ILE A 6 2.75 14.82 -3.58
N PHE A 7 1.57 14.81 -4.20
CA PHE A 7 0.50 13.90 -3.82
C PHE A 7 0.89 12.42 -3.99
N ILE A 8 1.56 12.06 -5.09
CA ILE A 8 2.06 10.69 -5.31
C ILE A 8 3.12 10.32 -4.27
N GLU A 9 4.05 11.23 -3.94
CA GLU A 9 5.05 11.02 -2.88
C GLU A 9 4.39 10.76 -1.52
N VAL A 10 3.34 11.53 -1.18
CA VAL A 10 2.54 11.30 0.03
C VAL A 10 1.88 9.92 0.01
N LEU A 11 1.33 9.49 -1.13
CA LEU A 11 0.76 8.14 -1.27
C LEU A 11 1.82 7.05 -1.14
N ILE A 12 3.04 7.25 -1.65
CA ILE A 12 4.15 6.31 -1.47
C ILE A 12 4.49 6.17 0.02
N VAL A 13 4.67 7.28 0.73
CA VAL A 13 4.93 7.25 2.18
C VAL A 13 3.77 6.60 2.93
N GLY A 14 2.53 6.93 2.57
CA GLY A 14 1.32 6.33 3.10
C GLY A 14 1.24 4.82 2.87
N LEU A 15 1.66 4.33 1.71
CA LEU A 15 1.71 2.92 1.35
C LEU A 15 2.70 2.16 2.24
N PHE A 16 3.88 2.74 2.51
CA PHE A 16 4.85 2.16 3.44
C PHE A 16 4.31 2.10 4.88
N LEU A 17 3.70 3.19 5.35
CA LEU A 17 3.06 3.23 6.66
C LEU A 17 1.95 2.18 6.78
N TYR A 18 1.07 2.11 5.79
CA TYR A 18 0.00 1.11 5.71
C TYR A 18 0.56 -0.31 5.80
N SER A 19 1.57 -0.63 5.00
CA SER A 19 2.22 -1.96 4.98
C SER A 19 2.80 -2.34 6.35
N LYS A 20 3.42 -1.39 7.05
CA LYS A 20 3.99 -1.61 8.38
C LYS A 20 2.93 -1.77 9.48
N LEU A 21 1.80 -1.10 9.34
CA LEU A 21 0.73 -1.12 10.35
C LEU A 21 -0.27 -2.27 10.14
N LEU A 22 -0.38 -2.78 8.91
CA LEU A 22 -1.29 -3.86 8.53
C LEU A 22 -1.20 -5.12 9.42
N PRO A 23 -0.01 -5.62 9.84
CA PRO A 23 0.08 -6.79 10.72
C PRO A 23 -0.33 -6.51 12.17
N TYR A 24 -0.48 -5.24 12.55
CA TYR A 24 -0.70 -4.80 13.93
C TYR A 24 -2.04 -4.09 14.12
N THR A 25 -2.96 -4.17 13.15
CA THR A 25 -4.24 -3.45 13.12
C THR A 25 -5.02 -3.52 14.42
N ASP A 26 -5.06 -4.70 15.03
CA ASP A 26 -5.84 -4.97 16.24
C ASP A 26 -5.20 -4.40 17.51
N LYS A 27 -3.94 -3.97 17.42
CA LYS A 27 -3.14 -3.40 18.52
C LYS A 27 -2.83 -1.92 18.30
N LEU A 28 -3.39 -1.30 17.26
CA LEU A 28 -3.15 0.10 16.96
C LEU A 28 -3.84 1.01 17.99
N HIS A 29 -3.10 1.98 18.50
CA HIS A 29 -3.68 3.08 19.27
C HIS A 29 -4.70 3.84 18.40
N PRO A 30 -5.83 4.34 18.95
CA PRO A 30 -6.94 4.92 18.17
C PRO A 30 -6.51 5.97 17.12
N LYS A 31 -5.57 6.85 17.47
CA LYS A 31 -5.01 7.85 16.55
C LYS A 31 -4.35 7.25 15.30
N TYR A 32 -3.56 6.19 15.46
CA TYR A 32 -2.92 5.51 14.33
C TYR A 32 -3.91 4.63 13.58
N LYS A 33 -4.92 4.09 14.28
CA LYS A 33 -6.02 3.37 13.64
C LYS A 33 -6.79 4.25 12.67
N THR A 34 -7.09 5.51 13.01
CA THR A 34 -7.73 6.46 12.08
C THR A 34 -6.90 6.71 10.82
N ILE A 35 -5.59 6.89 10.97
CA ILE A 35 -4.68 7.09 9.84
C ILE A 35 -4.62 5.82 8.97
N PHE A 36 -4.53 4.65 9.61
CA PHE A 36 -4.56 3.36 8.93
C PHE A 36 -5.87 3.17 8.16
N ASP A 37 -7.02 3.44 8.79
CA ASP A 37 -8.35 3.28 8.19
C ASP A 37 -8.52 4.19 6.96
N PHE A 38 -7.98 5.43 7.01
CA PHE A 38 -7.93 6.32 5.84
C PHE A 38 -7.14 5.72 4.68
N PHE A 39 -5.89 5.29 4.91
CA PHE A 39 -5.10 4.65 3.86
C PHE A 39 -5.69 3.31 3.40
N ASN A 40 -6.31 2.55 4.30
CA ASN A 40 -7.01 1.32 3.96
C ASN A 40 -8.17 1.59 3.01
N SER A 41 -8.92 2.68 3.20
CA SER A 41 -10.02 3.06 2.31
C SER A 41 -9.56 3.43 0.90
N ILE A 42 -8.33 3.95 0.77
CA ILE A 42 -7.72 4.30 -0.51
C ILE A 42 -7.11 3.06 -1.18
N PHE A 43 -6.32 2.28 -0.44
CA PHE A 43 -5.53 1.20 -1.01
C PHE A 43 -6.28 -0.13 -1.12
N SER A 44 -7.22 -0.44 -0.22
CA SER A 44 -7.96 -1.72 -0.25
C SER A 44 -8.73 -1.94 -1.55
N PRO A 45 -9.47 -0.96 -2.11
CA PRO A 45 -10.12 -1.11 -3.42
C PRO A 45 -9.10 -1.39 -4.53
N VAL A 46 -7.96 -0.70 -4.51
CA VAL A 46 -6.88 -0.86 -5.49
C VAL A 46 -6.26 -2.25 -5.38
N PHE A 47 -5.95 -2.73 -4.17
CA PHE A 47 -5.43 -4.07 -3.97
C PHE A 47 -6.44 -5.14 -4.38
N ASN A 48 -7.72 -4.97 -4.06
CA ASN A 48 -8.74 -5.94 -4.45
C ASN A 48 -8.92 -6.00 -5.98
N PHE A 49 -8.70 -4.89 -6.69
CA PHE A 49 -8.64 -4.88 -8.15
C PHE A 49 -7.38 -5.58 -8.70
N LEU A 50 -6.24 -5.47 -8.01
CA LEU A 50 -4.96 -6.07 -8.43
C LEU A 50 -4.79 -7.54 -8.01
N LYS A 51 -5.46 -7.97 -6.93
CA LYS A 51 -5.38 -9.34 -6.37
C LYS A 51 -5.66 -10.47 -7.37
N PRO A 52 -6.65 -10.37 -8.29
CA PRO A 52 -6.89 -11.40 -9.29
C PRO A 52 -5.71 -11.58 -10.26
N MET A 53 -4.92 -10.53 -10.47
CA MET A 53 -3.80 -10.54 -11.41
C MET A 53 -2.50 -11.03 -10.78
N ILE A 54 -2.40 -11.02 -9.44
CA ILE A 54 -1.16 -11.27 -8.71
C ILE A 54 -1.35 -12.40 -7.71
N LYS A 55 -0.62 -13.50 -7.91
CA LYS A 55 -0.56 -14.59 -6.93
C LYS A 55 0.32 -14.18 -5.75
N PRO A 56 -0.05 -14.52 -4.50
CA PRO A 56 0.82 -14.37 -3.34
C PRO A 56 2.16 -15.07 -3.59
N PHE A 57 3.27 -14.42 -3.26
CA PHE A 57 4.59 -15.00 -3.47
C PHE A 57 5.03 -15.75 -2.23
N GLN A 58 5.31 -17.05 -2.36
CA GLN A 58 5.75 -17.87 -1.24
C GLN A 58 7.22 -17.56 -0.92
N VAL A 59 7.47 -16.94 0.24
CA VAL A 59 8.82 -16.59 0.72
C VAL A 59 9.33 -17.59 1.76
N GLY A 60 8.49 -18.51 2.22
CA GLY A 60 8.85 -19.57 3.15
C GLY A 60 7.77 -20.65 3.25
N VAL A 61 8.04 -21.71 4.02
CA VAL A 61 7.07 -22.78 4.26
C VAL A 61 5.88 -22.21 5.03
N GLY A 62 4.71 -22.15 4.39
CA GLY A 62 3.50 -21.53 4.95
C GLY A 62 3.53 -19.99 5.05
N LEU A 63 4.58 -19.33 4.53
CA LEU A 63 4.69 -17.87 4.53
C LEU A 63 4.60 -17.33 3.10
N SER A 64 3.49 -16.66 2.81
CA SER A 64 3.25 -16.01 1.53
C SER A 64 3.13 -14.50 1.74
N VAL A 65 3.84 -13.73 0.92
CA VAL A 65 3.83 -12.27 0.93
C VAL A 65 2.89 -11.77 -0.15
N ASP A 66 2.06 -10.79 0.22
CA ASP A 66 1.21 -10.09 -0.73
C ASP A 66 2.07 -9.12 -1.57
N MET A 67 2.21 -9.44 -2.85
CA MET A 67 3.01 -8.65 -3.80
C MET A 67 2.23 -7.45 -4.38
N THR A 68 0.93 -7.32 -4.09
CA THR A 68 0.11 -6.22 -4.63
C THR A 68 0.61 -4.85 -4.15
N GLN A 69 1.13 -4.76 -2.93
CA GLN A 69 1.76 -3.54 -2.40
C GLN A 69 3.01 -3.15 -3.18
N ILE A 70 3.87 -4.11 -3.50
CA ILE A 70 5.09 -3.88 -4.29
C ILE A 70 4.71 -3.42 -5.70
N LEU A 71 3.74 -4.07 -6.33
CA LEU A 71 3.26 -3.65 -7.64
C LEU A 71 2.72 -2.22 -7.61
N LEU A 72 1.89 -1.89 -6.62
CA LEU A 72 1.34 -0.53 -6.47
C LEU A 72 2.45 0.51 -6.28
N LEU A 73 3.50 0.18 -5.52
CA LEU A 73 4.67 1.03 -5.37
C LEU A 73 5.38 1.27 -6.72
N VAL A 74 5.61 0.22 -7.52
CA VAL A 74 6.22 0.37 -8.86
C VAL A 74 5.37 1.28 -9.74
N ILE A 75 4.04 1.14 -9.70
CA ILE A 75 3.11 2.00 -10.45
C ILE A 75 3.26 3.45 -10.01
N PHE A 76 3.27 3.73 -8.70
CA PHE A 76 3.46 5.10 -8.19
C PHE A 76 4.81 5.70 -8.60
N LEU A 77 5.90 4.92 -8.55
CA LEU A 77 7.23 5.38 -8.97
C LEU A 77 7.28 5.68 -10.48
N MET A 78 6.67 4.82 -11.31
CA MET A 78 6.57 5.06 -12.74
C MET A 78 5.75 6.32 -13.05
N LEU A 79 4.61 6.50 -12.38
CA LEU A 79 3.77 7.69 -12.52
C LEU A 79 4.54 8.94 -12.11
N LEU A 80 5.27 8.92 -10.99
CA LEU A 80 6.05 10.06 -10.52
C LEU A 80 7.13 10.51 -11.53
N ASN A 81 7.78 9.54 -12.18
CA ASN A 81 8.83 9.80 -13.16
C ASN A 81 8.29 10.26 -14.53
N PHE A 82 7.10 9.81 -14.90
CA PHE A 82 6.48 10.15 -16.20
C PHE A 82 5.73 11.51 -16.17
N LEU A 83 5.21 11.91 -15.00
CA LEU A 83 4.48 13.18 -14.78
C LEU A 83 5.41 14.40 -14.59
#